data_AF-A0A7Y3TJ78-F1
#
_entry.id   AF-A0A7Y3TJ78-F1
#
_cell.length_a   1.000
_cell.length_b   1.000
_cell.length_c   1.000
_cell.angle_alpha   90.00
_cell.angle_beta   90.00
_cell.angle_gamma   90.00
#
_symmetry.space_group_name_H-M   'P 1'
#
loop_
_entity.id
_entity.type
_entity.pdbx_description
1 polymer ?
#
loop_
_entity_poly.entity_id
_entity_poly.type
_entity_poly.pdbx_seq_one_letter_code
_entity_poly.pdbx_strand_id
1 'polypeptide(L)'
;MADLRIKVAKDKAKLVKALRAGEGSTGLFHTYVDVMVFAAALGAKRGKYIPVSEASKKDPDPIPQEHFVSKGHDQTINLLAVNHTKEPKILSSDEELERKRIEIFESYANGGLEIIQEALRGSVDYTKQLLLLLLTLKSYDLSNDLDIGFL
;
A
#
# COMPACT_ATOMS: atom_id res chain seq x y z
N MET A 1 4.16 -24.02 -0.82
CA MET A 1 4.11 -22.56 -1.07
C MET A 1 5.50 -22.02 -0.76
N ALA A 2 6.04 -21.14 -1.59
CA ALA A 2 7.34 -20.53 -1.32
C ALA A 2 7.24 -19.61 -0.09
N ASP A 3 8.28 -19.53 0.74
CA ASP A 3 8.36 -18.56 1.85
C ASP A 3 8.60 -17.16 1.29
N LEU A 4 7.57 -16.58 0.71
CA LEU A 4 7.61 -15.26 0.10
C LEU A 4 7.39 -14.19 1.15
N ARG A 5 8.15 -13.11 1.02
CA ARG A 5 8.10 -11.97 1.94
C ARG A 5 7.90 -10.68 1.16
N ILE A 6 6.99 -9.86 1.64
CA ILE A 6 6.69 -8.55 1.09
C ILE A 6 7.70 -7.55 1.66
N LYS A 7 8.45 -6.92 0.78
CA LYS A 7 9.51 -5.96 1.10
C LYS A 7 8.92 -4.62 1.47
N VAL A 8 9.58 -3.98 2.44
CA VAL A 8 9.43 -2.54 2.71
C VAL A 8 10.67 -1.84 2.19
N ALA A 9 10.52 -0.78 1.41
CA ALA A 9 11.65 -0.01 0.91
C ALA A 9 12.47 0.59 2.08
N LYS A 10 13.79 0.47 2.02
CA LYS A 10 14.71 0.86 3.10
C LYS A 10 14.59 2.33 3.50
N ASP A 11 14.42 3.20 2.51
CA ASP A 11 14.25 4.65 2.69
C ASP A 11 12.87 5.02 3.28
N LYS A 12 11.87 4.14 3.17
CA LYS A 12 10.52 4.31 3.74
C LYS A 12 10.33 3.60 5.08
N ALA A 13 11.29 2.79 5.54
CA ALA A 13 11.20 2.00 6.76
C ALA A 13 10.84 2.83 8.02
N LYS A 14 11.48 3.99 8.19
CA LYS A 14 11.20 4.90 9.32
C LYS A 14 9.75 5.41 9.31
N LEU A 15 9.22 5.69 8.14
CA LEU A 15 7.82 6.14 7.98
C LEU A 15 6.85 5.02 8.34
N VAL A 16 7.06 3.81 7.81
CA VAL A 16 6.20 2.65 8.12
C VAL A 16 6.18 2.36 9.61
N LYS A 17 7.35 2.44 10.26
CA LYS A 17 7.45 2.32 11.72
C LYS A 17 6.64 3.39 12.46
N ALA A 18 6.72 4.64 12.04
CA ALA A 18 6.02 5.75 12.69
C ALA A 18 4.49 5.71 12.48
N LEU A 19 4.03 5.13 11.38
CA LEU A 19 2.61 4.96 11.06
C LEU A 19 1.94 3.83 11.87
N ARG A 20 2.73 2.87 12.36
CA ARG A 20 2.23 1.82 13.24
C ARG A 20 2.00 2.37 14.66
N ALA A 21 0.84 2.09 15.22
CA ALA A 21 0.49 2.38 16.60
C ALA A 21 1.44 1.63 17.57
N GLY A 22 1.93 2.34 18.57
CA GLY A 22 2.82 1.84 19.61
C GLY A 22 3.05 2.91 20.69
N GLU A 23 3.77 2.55 21.76
CA GLU A 23 4.05 3.49 22.84
C GLU A 23 4.82 4.72 22.32
N GLY A 24 4.23 5.90 22.51
CA GLY A 24 4.80 7.18 22.06
C GLY A 24 4.73 7.43 20.54
N SER A 25 4.03 6.60 19.76
CA SER A 25 3.80 6.87 18.33
C SER A 25 2.46 7.58 18.10
N THR A 26 2.41 8.41 17.06
CA THR A 26 1.16 9.00 16.52
C THR A 26 0.55 8.09 15.45
N GLY A 27 0.96 6.83 15.42
CA GLY A 27 0.56 5.85 14.42
C GLY A 27 -0.89 5.39 14.59
N LEU A 28 -1.56 5.15 13.46
CA LEU A 28 -2.98 4.77 13.39
C LEU A 28 -3.17 3.27 13.20
N PHE A 29 -2.17 2.62 12.61
CA PHE A 29 -2.30 1.26 12.11
C PHE A 29 -1.84 0.27 13.16
N HIS A 30 -2.61 -0.78 13.41
CA HIS A 30 -2.27 -1.77 14.42
C HIS A 30 -1.02 -2.60 14.04
N THR A 31 -0.81 -2.83 12.75
CA THR A 31 0.32 -3.64 12.25
C THR A 31 0.94 -3.05 10.99
N TYR A 32 2.16 -3.49 10.66
CA TYR A 32 2.81 -3.13 9.40
C TYR A 32 2.06 -3.65 8.16
N VAL A 33 1.35 -4.79 8.30
CA VAL A 33 0.46 -5.28 7.24
C VAL A 33 -0.58 -4.23 6.88
N ASP A 34 -1.23 -3.62 7.88
CA ASP A 34 -2.28 -2.63 7.64
C ASP A 34 -1.72 -1.35 7.01
N VAL A 35 -0.52 -0.92 7.42
CA VAL A 35 0.19 0.21 6.80
C VAL A 35 0.47 -0.07 5.32
N MET A 36 1.03 -1.25 5.01
CA MET A 36 1.42 -1.61 3.65
C MET A 36 0.21 -1.78 2.74
N VAL A 37 -0.88 -2.39 3.23
CA VAL A 37 -2.14 -2.53 2.47
C VAL A 37 -2.77 -1.17 2.19
N PHE A 38 -2.81 -0.29 3.19
CA PHE A 38 -3.32 1.08 2.99
C PHE A 38 -2.48 1.84 1.97
N ALA A 39 -1.15 1.78 2.08
CA ALA A 39 -0.25 2.41 1.13
C ALA A 39 -0.42 1.84 -0.29
N ALA A 40 -0.54 0.52 -0.45
CA ALA A 40 -0.77 -0.09 -1.76
C ALA A 40 -2.07 0.38 -2.41
N ALA A 41 -3.15 0.43 -1.64
CA ALA A 41 -4.44 0.93 -2.11
C ALA A 41 -4.37 2.41 -2.52
N LEU A 42 -3.70 3.24 -1.72
CA LEU A 42 -3.49 4.65 -2.02
C LEU A 42 -2.63 4.85 -3.28
N GLY A 43 -1.52 4.12 -3.39
CA GLY A 43 -0.65 4.14 -4.57
C GLY A 43 -1.41 3.76 -5.83
N ALA A 44 -2.23 2.71 -5.77
CA ALA A 44 -3.08 2.29 -6.88
C ALA A 44 -4.14 3.33 -7.24
N LYS A 45 -4.88 3.90 -6.27
CA LYS A 45 -5.89 4.95 -6.52
C LYS A 45 -5.28 6.20 -7.16
N ARG A 46 -4.02 6.52 -6.85
CA ARG A 46 -3.28 7.67 -7.41
C ARG A 46 -2.41 7.30 -8.62
N GLY A 47 -2.40 6.05 -9.06
CA GLY A 47 -1.60 5.58 -10.18
C GLY A 47 -0.09 5.63 -9.97
N LYS A 48 0.39 5.67 -8.72
CA LYS A 48 1.83 5.79 -8.40
C LYS A 48 2.43 4.41 -8.17
N TYR A 49 3.21 3.93 -9.15
CA TYR A 49 3.89 2.65 -9.14
C TYR A 49 5.41 2.86 -9.09
N ILE A 50 6.05 2.48 -7.99
CA ILE A 50 7.50 2.69 -7.79
C ILE A 50 8.15 1.38 -7.36
N PRO A 51 8.95 0.72 -8.22
CA PRO A 51 9.65 -0.50 -7.85
C PRO A 51 10.49 -0.36 -6.58
N VAL A 52 10.55 -1.42 -5.77
CA VAL A 52 11.38 -1.44 -4.57
C VAL A 52 12.82 -1.78 -4.95
N SER A 53 13.72 -0.81 -4.83
CA SER A 53 15.14 -0.97 -5.17
C SER A 53 15.94 -1.71 -4.10
N GLU A 54 15.78 -1.31 -2.82
CA GLU A 54 16.44 -1.95 -1.68
C GLU A 54 15.44 -2.18 -0.55
N ALA A 55 15.35 -3.43 -0.09
CA ALA A 55 14.52 -3.79 1.05
C ALA A 55 15.18 -3.38 2.39
N SER A 56 14.38 -2.91 3.33
CA SER A 56 14.78 -2.79 4.73
C SER A 56 15.19 -4.14 5.29
N LYS A 57 16.23 -4.17 6.12
CA LYS A 57 16.74 -5.37 6.82
C LYS A 57 16.60 -5.27 8.34
N LYS A 58 15.92 -4.22 8.84
CA LYS A 58 15.81 -3.93 10.27
C LYS A 58 14.35 -3.87 10.67
N ASP A 59 13.83 -2.68 10.96
CA ASP A 59 12.46 -2.51 11.45
C ASP A 59 11.76 -1.42 10.62
N PRO A 60 10.74 -1.78 9.82
CA PRO A 60 10.26 -3.14 9.57
C PRO A 60 11.23 -3.97 8.72
N ASP A 61 11.33 -5.28 8.98
CA ASP A 61 11.92 -6.27 8.08
C ASP A 61 10.90 -6.68 7.00
N PRO A 62 11.31 -7.40 5.94
CA PRO A 62 10.35 -7.92 4.96
C PRO A 62 9.34 -8.82 5.68
N ILE A 63 8.06 -8.60 5.44
CA ILE A 63 6.95 -9.22 6.19
C ILE A 63 6.53 -10.51 5.48
N PRO A 64 6.37 -11.66 6.15
CA PRO A 64 5.95 -12.89 5.47
C PRO A 64 4.57 -12.71 4.82
N GLN A 65 4.41 -13.19 3.58
CA GLN A 65 3.15 -13.09 2.83
C GLN A 65 1.98 -13.72 3.61
N GLU A 66 2.23 -14.79 4.36
CA GLU A 66 1.24 -15.46 5.20
C GLU A 66 0.55 -14.49 6.17
N HIS A 67 1.24 -13.48 6.69
CA HIS A 67 0.63 -12.48 7.59
C HIS A 67 -0.45 -11.65 6.89
N PHE A 68 -0.33 -11.44 5.57
CA PHE A 68 -1.36 -10.78 4.76
C PHE A 68 -2.53 -11.73 4.52
N VAL A 69 -2.25 -13.00 4.22
CA VAL A 69 -3.27 -14.04 4.00
C VAL A 69 -4.09 -14.28 5.27
N SER A 70 -3.45 -14.44 6.43
CA SER A 70 -4.15 -14.66 7.72
C SER A 70 -5.08 -13.51 8.11
N LYS A 71 -4.84 -12.32 7.55
CA LYS A 71 -5.68 -11.12 7.73
C LYS A 71 -6.71 -10.91 6.61
N GLY A 72 -6.76 -11.79 5.60
CA GLY A 72 -7.66 -11.67 4.45
C GLY A 72 -7.28 -10.59 3.44
N HIS A 73 -6.01 -10.17 3.40
CA HIS A 73 -5.51 -9.16 2.46
C HIS A 73 -4.91 -9.74 1.18
N ASP A 74 -4.92 -11.06 1.02
CA ASP A 74 -4.56 -11.75 -0.21
C ASP A 74 -5.45 -11.31 -1.38
N GLN A 75 -6.74 -11.06 -1.12
CA GLN A 75 -7.68 -10.54 -2.11
C GLN A 75 -7.25 -9.17 -2.65
N THR A 76 -6.77 -8.27 -1.78
CA THR A 76 -6.30 -6.94 -2.19
C THR A 76 -5.06 -7.06 -3.08
N ILE A 77 -4.11 -7.93 -2.73
CA ILE A 77 -2.91 -8.20 -3.54
C ILE A 77 -3.32 -8.71 -4.94
N ASN A 78 -4.24 -9.69 -4.98
CA ASN A 78 -4.74 -10.28 -6.21
C ASN A 78 -5.48 -9.27 -7.09
N LEU A 79 -6.37 -8.46 -6.51
CA LEU A 79 -7.12 -7.43 -7.23
C LEU A 79 -6.21 -6.36 -7.81
N LEU A 80 -5.21 -5.91 -7.05
CA LEU A 80 -4.22 -4.95 -7.54
C LEU A 80 -3.42 -5.53 -8.71
N ALA A 81 -3.02 -6.79 -8.63
CA ALA A 81 -2.31 -7.46 -9.72
C ALA A 81 -3.16 -7.56 -10.98
N VAL A 82 -4.41 -8.04 -10.89
CA VAL A 82 -5.34 -8.11 -12.03
C VAL A 82 -5.62 -6.72 -12.60
N ASN A 83 -5.82 -5.72 -11.75
CA ASN A 83 -6.07 -4.37 -12.22
C ASN A 83 -4.85 -3.76 -12.93
N HIS A 84 -3.62 -4.10 -12.51
CA HIS A 84 -2.40 -3.63 -13.14
C HIS A 84 -2.11 -4.35 -14.46
N THR A 85 -2.18 -5.68 -14.48
CA THR A 85 -1.86 -6.48 -15.68
C THR A 85 -2.98 -6.51 -16.69
N LYS A 86 -4.23 -6.29 -16.27
CA LYS A 86 -5.45 -6.54 -17.06
C LYS A 86 -5.59 -7.98 -17.55
N GLU A 87 -4.87 -8.91 -16.91
CA GLU A 87 -4.83 -10.33 -17.31
C GLU A 87 -5.17 -11.23 -16.12
N PRO A 88 -6.31 -11.96 -16.15
CA PRO A 88 -6.70 -12.88 -15.08
C PRO A 88 -5.69 -14.01 -14.81
N LYS A 89 -4.88 -14.37 -15.82
CA LYS A 89 -3.83 -15.40 -15.71
C LYS A 89 -2.85 -15.12 -14.57
N ILE A 90 -2.68 -13.86 -14.17
CA ILE A 90 -1.83 -13.46 -13.04
C ILE A 90 -2.21 -14.14 -11.72
N LEU A 91 -3.45 -14.64 -11.60
CA LEU A 91 -3.96 -15.34 -10.41
C LEU A 91 -3.62 -16.83 -10.35
N SER A 92 -2.98 -17.38 -11.38
CA SER A 92 -2.62 -18.80 -11.37
C SER A 92 -1.62 -19.12 -10.25
N SER A 93 -1.56 -20.40 -9.87
CA SER A 93 -0.68 -20.94 -8.83
C SER A 93 0.78 -21.11 -9.27
N ASP A 94 1.16 -20.52 -10.41
CA ASP A 94 2.54 -20.46 -10.88
C ASP A 94 3.39 -19.57 -9.96
N GLU A 95 4.57 -20.05 -9.58
CA GLU A 95 5.44 -19.39 -8.59
C GLU A 95 5.96 -18.02 -9.09
N GLU A 96 6.25 -17.89 -10.39
CA GLU A 96 6.71 -16.65 -10.98
C GLU A 96 5.58 -15.63 -11.06
N LEU A 97 4.35 -16.09 -11.35
CA LEU A 97 3.17 -15.22 -11.30
C LEU A 97 2.82 -14.81 -9.87
N GLU A 98 3.05 -15.68 -8.87
CA GLU A 98 2.94 -15.32 -7.46
C GLU A 98 3.94 -14.23 -7.06
N ARG A 99 5.22 -14.39 -7.43
CA ARG A 99 6.23 -13.33 -7.22
C ARG A 99 5.84 -12.02 -7.89
N LYS A 100 5.30 -12.08 -9.10
CA LYS A 100 4.85 -10.90 -9.84
C LYS A 100 3.69 -10.19 -9.14
N ARG A 101 2.74 -10.92 -8.54
CA ARG A 101 1.66 -10.31 -7.73
C ARG A 101 2.23 -9.54 -6.54
N ILE A 102 3.22 -10.12 -5.87
CA ILE A 102 3.91 -9.48 -4.73
C ILE A 102 4.66 -8.23 -5.19
N GLU A 103 5.41 -8.30 -6.29
CA GLU A 103 6.16 -7.16 -6.82
C GLU A 103 5.24 -5.99 -7.19
N ILE A 104 4.09 -6.29 -7.81
CA ILE A 104 3.09 -5.25 -8.13
C ILE A 104 2.56 -4.60 -6.85
N PHE A 105 2.23 -5.40 -5.84
CA PHE A 105 1.78 -4.90 -4.55
C PHE A 105 2.85 -4.04 -3.87
N GLU A 106 4.10 -4.52 -3.80
CA GLU A 106 5.24 -3.79 -3.24
C GLU A 106 5.44 -2.44 -3.93
N SER A 107 5.32 -2.41 -5.26
CA SER A 107 5.54 -1.21 -6.05
C SER A 107 4.46 -0.15 -5.83
N TYR A 108 3.19 -0.56 -5.72
CA TYR A 108 2.13 0.35 -5.33
C TYR A 108 2.24 0.78 -3.87
N ALA A 109 2.61 -0.12 -2.96
CA ALA A 109 2.84 0.23 -1.56
C ALA A 109 3.93 1.29 -1.44
N ASN A 110 5.05 1.11 -2.14
CA ASN A 110 6.14 2.08 -2.15
C ASN A 110 5.71 3.44 -2.72
N GLY A 111 4.95 3.44 -3.82
CA GLY A 111 4.34 4.64 -4.38
C GLY A 111 3.40 5.35 -3.38
N GLY A 112 2.53 4.60 -2.71
CA GLY A 112 1.65 5.14 -1.67
C GLY A 112 2.39 5.69 -0.46
N LEU A 113 3.46 5.03 -0.02
CA LEU A 113 4.32 5.51 1.07
C LEU A 113 5.00 6.83 0.71
N GLU A 114 5.38 7.03 -0.55
CA GLU A 114 5.88 8.33 -1.00
C GLU A 114 4.82 9.43 -0.90
N ILE A 115 3.58 9.16 -1.32
CA ILE A 115 2.47 10.11 -1.19
C ILE A 115 2.21 10.45 0.27
N ILE A 116 2.21 9.44 1.16
CA ILE A 116 2.03 9.65 2.59
C ILE A 116 3.19 10.48 3.16
N GLN A 117 4.44 10.19 2.76
CA GLN A 117 5.61 10.94 3.22
C GLN A 117 5.52 12.42 2.87
N GLU A 118 5.10 12.73 1.65
CA GLU A 118 4.89 14.09 1.18
C GLU A 118 3.76 14.78 1.97
N ALA A 119 2.63 14.10 2.17
CA ALA A 119 1.48 14.62 2.92
C ALA A 119 1.77 14.87 4.40
N LEU A 120 2.65 14.07 5.02
CA LEU A 120 3.02 14.21 6.43
C LEU A 120 4.18 15.17 6.66
N ARG A 121 4.79 15.72 5.60
CA ARG A 121 5.97 16.58 5.71
C ARG A 121 5.66 17.81 6.58
N GLY A 122 6.39 17.93 7.70
CA GLY A 122 6.24 19.04 8.64
C GLY A 122 5.04 18.93 9.59
N SER A 123 4.29 17.82 9.57
CA SER A 123 3.20 17.58 10.52
C SER A 123 3.66 16.76 11.72
N VAL A 124 3.09 17.06 12.88
CA VAL A 124 3.25 16.28 14.12
C VAL A 124 2.03 15.39 14.39
N ASP A 125 0.88 15.72 13.79
CA ASP A 125 -0.37 14.96 13.91
C ASP A 125 -0.62 14.19 12.60
N TYR A 126 -0.29 12.90 12.59
CA TYR A 126 -0.44 12.04 11.42
C TYR A 126 -1.89 11.65 11.17
N THR A 127 -2.68 11.49 12.23
CA THR A 127 -4.13 11.22 12.16
C THR A 127 -4.84 12.28 11.35
N LYS A 128 -4.65 13.55 11.73
CA LYS A 128 -5.32 14.66 11.06
C LYS A 128 -4.88 14.80 9.61
N GLN A 129 -3.59 14.62 9.31
CA GLN A 129 -3.12 14.73 7.93
C GLN A 129 -3.59 13.58 7.04
N LEU A 130 -3.60 12.35 7.55
CA LEU A 130 -4.15 11.22 6.81
C LEU A 130 -5.65 11.37 6.58
N LEU A 131 -6.39 11.91 7.56
CA LEU A 131 -7.80 12.25 7.37
C LEU A 131 -7.98 13.32 6.28
N LEU A 132 -7.18 14.39 6.29
CA LEU A 132 -7.21 15.42 5.25
C LEU A 132 -6.90 14.81 3.87
N LEU A 133 -5.88 13.96 3.77
CA LEU A 133 -5.54 13.24 2.55
C LEU A 133 -6.74 12.44 2.02
N LEU A 134 -7.44 11.70 2.89
CA LEU A 134 -8.64 10.94 2.53
C LEU A 134 -9.81 11.84 2.10
N LEU A 135 -10.01 12.99 2.77
CA LEU A 135 -11.03 13.96 2.37
C LEU A 135 -10.76 14.56 0.98
N THR A 136 -9.48 14.77 0.63
CA THR A 136 -9.14 15.18 -0.75
C THR A 136 -9.54 14.10 -1.75
N LEU A 137 -9.33 12.82 -1.47
CA LEU A 137 -9.73 11.74 -2.39
C LEU A 137 -11.25 11.71 -2.64
N LYS A 138 -12.06 11.96 -1.61
CA LYS A 138 -13.53 11.92 -1.70
C LYS A 138 -14.10 13.09 -2.50
N SER A 139 -13.50 14.27 -2.42
CA SER A 139 -13.98 15.48 -3.12
C SER A 139 -13.78 15.40 -4.64
N TYR A 140 -12.81 14.63 -5.13
CA TYR A 140 -12.62 14.38 -6.57
C TYR A 140 -13.68 13.43 -7.17
N ASP A 141 -14.22 12.48 -6.41
CA ASP A 141 -15.23 11.55 -6.94
C ASP A 141 -16.61 12.23 -7.08
N LEU A 142 -16.97 13.17 -6.20
CA LEU A 142 -18.26 13.89 -6.27
C LEU A 142 -18.37 14.87 -7.47
N SER A 143 -17.26 15.39 -7.99
CA SER A 143 -17.29 16.24 -9.20
C SER A 143 -17.42 15.42 -10.47
N ASN A 144 -16.87 14.21 -10.51
CA ASN A 144 -16.92 13.34 -11.70
C ASN A 144 -18.23 12.55 -11.82
N ASP A 145 -18.94 12.33 -10.71
CA ASP A 145 -20.27 11.68 -10.71
C ASP A 145 -21.41 12.63 -11.13
N LEU A 146 -21.16 13.93 -11.32
CA LEU A 146 -22.14 14.90 -11.81
C LEU A 146 -22.09 15.13 -13.33
N ASP A 147 -21.12 14.53 -14.04
CA ASP A 147 -21.05 14.50 -15.50
C ASP A 147 -21.76 13.27 -16.10
N ILE A 148 -22.82 12.78 -15.43
CA ILE A 148 -23.85 11.98 -16.12
C ILE A 148 -24.80 12.96 -16.81
N GLY A 149 -24.26 13.65 -17.81
CA GLY A 149 -25.05 14.37 -18.79
C GLY A 149 -25.98 13.39 -19.47
N PHE A 150 -27.26 13.45 -19.10
CA PHE A 150 -28.34 12.97 -19.95
C PHE A 150 -28.22 13.67 -21.32
N LEU A 151 -27.78 12.91 -22.34
CA LEU A 151 -28.29 12.82 -23.71
C LEU A 151 -27.24 12.17 -24.63
#